data_AF-A0A7I9VX83-F1
#
_entry.id   AF-A0A7I9VX83-F1
#
_cell.length_a   1.000
_cell.length_b   1.000
_cell.length_c   1.000
_cell.angle_alpha   90.00
_cell.angle_beta   90.00
_cell.angle_gamma   90.00
#
_symmetry.space_group_name_H-M   'P 1'
#
loop_
_entity.id
_entity.type
_entity.pdbx_description
1 polymer ?
#
loop_
_entity_poly.entity_id
_entity_poly.type
_entity_poly.pdbx_seq_one_letter_code
_entity_poly.pdbx_strand_id
1 'polypeptide(L)'
;MVAVFLLVTIAALTSLDGGSAIPDAGFSWASFSIAFGAAAGYQISYAVYVSDYSRYLPPGVSARRVIGWTYAGAALSAIWLMALGAFFGSAIEAPDAIGSIQQVGNEMFGGFGTFAAVISVPALLSIMAINLYGAMLTGASAVDGFRQIKPTVRARIIGIVVIAAIVYAIALTIPENYLSSFNNFVLMMLYFLIPWTAVNLVDFYFVRRGHYAITDIFKPHGIYGLWSWRGLVAYAVGFFAMMPFITTSFFEGPGAKAIGGGDISFAVGLFLSGVVYWLLTRNLDREAEAAAITISESELVKLETADTPSSPS
;
A
#
# COMPACT_ATOMS: atom_id res chain seq x y z
N MET A 1 17.65 8.13 -14.01
CA MET A 1 16.96 8.61 -12.80
C MET A 1 17.80 8.41 -11.54
N VAL A 2 18.19 7.18 -11.17
CA VAL A 2 19.02 6.93 -9.96
C VAL A 2 20.26 7.82 -9.90
N ALA A 3 21.08 7.85 -10.95
CA ALA A 3 22.26 8.72 -11.00
C ALA A 3 21.94 10.21 -10.82
N VAL A 4 20.82 10.68 -11.36
CA VAL A 4 20.38 12.08 -11.23
C VAL A 4 20.02 12.40 -9.78
N PHE A 5 19.25 11.53 -9.12
CA PHE A 5 18.90 11.72 -7.72
C PHE A 5 20.09 11.53 -6.77
N LEU A 6 21.09 10.70 -7.14
CA LEU A 6 22.37 10.64 -6.43
C LEU A 6 23.10 11.99 -6.49
N LEU A 7 23.16 12.60 -7.67
CA LEU A 7 23.76 13.92 -7.83
C LEU A 7 22.99 15.00 -7.04
N VAL A 8 21.65 14.97 -7.06
CA VAL A 8 20.82 15.86 -6.22
C VAL A 8 21.10 15.64 -4.73
N THR A 9 21.25 14.39 -4.30
CA THR A 9 21.60 14.06 -2.91
C THR A 9 22.96 14.62 -2.53
N ILE A 10 23.96 14.46 -3.41
CA ILE A 10 25.31 15.01 -3.19
C ILE A 10 25.24 16.53 -3.11
N ALA A 11 24.56 17.18 -4.07
CA ALA A 11 24.38 18.62 -4.08
C ALA A 11 23.76 19.10 -2.76
N ALA A 12 22.66 18.48 -2.32
CA ALA A 12 21.99 18.78 -1.06
C ALA A 12 22.96 18.74 0.12
N LEU A 13 23.70 17.64 0.27
CA LEU A 13 24.63 17.46 1.38
C LEU A 13 25.83 18.44 1.35
N THR A 14 26.14 19.00 0.18
CA THR A 14 27.27 19.93 0.02
C THR A 14 26.88 21.40 0.04
N SER A 15 25.65 21.75 -0.36
CA SER A 15 25.20 23.14 -0.49
C SER A 15 24.27 23.60 0.63
N LEU A 16 23.60 22.67 1.32
CA LEU A 16 22.68 22.98 2.40
C LEU A 16 23.30 22.71 3.76
N ASP A 17 22.98 23.58 4.72
CA ASP A 17 23.30 23.36 6.13
C ASP A 17 22.12 22.68 6.84
N GLY A 18 22.33 21.43 7.26
CA GLY A 18 21.29 20.60 7.87
C GLY A 18 20.79 21.17 9.19
N GLY A 19 19.47 21.32 9.35
CA GLY A 19 18.85 21.88 10.54
C GLY A 19 18.81 23.40 10.60
N SER A 20 19.38 24.10 9.61
CA SER A 20 19.40 25.57 9.56
C SER A 20 18.00 26.21 9.52
N ALA A 21 17.01 25.52 8.93
CA ALA A 21 15.63 25.99 8.86
C ALA A 21 14.82 25.71 10.13
N ILE A 22 15.33 24.85 11.02
CA ILE A 22 14.71 24.50 12.31
C ILE A 22 15.76 24.52 13.44
N PRO A 23 16.35 25.69 13.74
CA PRO A 23 17.31 25.81 14.83
C PRO A 23 16.68 25.31 16.14
N ASP A 24 17.44 24.57 16.94
CA ASP A 24 17.02 24.03 18.24
C ASP A 24 15.95 22.92 18.22
N ALA A 25 15.73 22.27 17.07
CA ALA A 25 14.88 21.08 17.01
C ALA A 25 15.48 19.90 17.81
N GLY A 26 14.94 19.66 19.01
CA GLY A 26 15.22 18.49 19.83
C GLY A 26 14.41 17.25 19.42
N PHE A 27 14.70 16.10 20.04
CA PHE A 27 13.91 14.89 19.82
C PHE A 27 12.51 15.03 20.42
N SER A 28 11.48 14.72 19.62
CA SER A 28 10.09 14.66 20.05
C SER A 28 9.52 13.27 19.74
N TRP A 29 9.02 12.59 20.77
CA TRP A 29 8.39 11.28 20.60
C TRP A 29 7.13 11.37 19.73
N ALA A 30 6.37 12.46 19.85
CA ALA A 30 5.18 12.70 19.02
C ALA A 30 5.54 12.83 17.55
N SER A 31 6.52 13.69 17.23
CA SER A 31 6.98 13.90 15.84
C SER A 31 7.58 12.62 15.25
N PHE A 32 8.36 11.88 16.04
CA PHE A 32 8.89 10.58 15.63
C PHE A 32 7.76 9.58 15.31
N SER A 33 6.76 9.47 16.18
CA SER A 33 5.65 8.54 16.00
C SER A 33 4.82 8.88 14.76
N ILE A 34 4.57 10.16 14.50
CA ILE A 34 3.88 10.64 13.30
C ILE A 34 4.69 10.31 12.03
N ALA A 35 5.99 10.62 12.02
CA ALA A 35 6.85 10.32 10.88
C ALA A 35 6.97 8.81 10.63
N PHE A 36 7.09 8.02 11.69
CA PHE A 36 7.10 6.55 11.62
C PHE A 36 5.78 6.02 11.07
N GLY A 37 4.64 6.51 11.57
CA GLY A 37 3.31 6.13 11.09
C GLY A 37 3.10 6.46 9.62
N ALA A 38 3.56 7.63 9.17
CA ALA A 38 3.51 8.03 7.76
C ALA A 38 4.37 7.11 6.87
N ALA A 39 5.61 6.81 7.28
CA ALA A 39 6.50 5.92 6.54
C ALA A 39 5.98 4.47 6.50
N ALA A 40 5.50 3.95 7.63
CA ALA A 40 4.88 2.64 7.72
C ALA A 40 3.62 2.57 6.85
N GLY A 41 2.82 3.63 6.86
CA GLY A 41 1.60 3.70 6.08
C GLY A 41 1.81 3.76 4.58
N TYR A 42 2.82 4.53 4.15
CA TYR A 42 3.30 4.49 2.77
C TYR A 42 3.64 3.06 2.35
N GLN A 43 4.32 2.28 3.21
CA GLN A 43 4.67 0.90 2.87
C GLN A 43 3.46 -0.05 2.86
N ILE A 44 2.54 0.10 3.82
CA ILE A 44 1.31 -0.69 3.91
C ILE A 44 0.40 -0.43 2.70
N SER A 45 0.33 0.80 2.18
CA SER A 45 -0.48 1.09 1.00
C SER A 45 -0.03 0.34 -0.24
N TYR A 46 1.24 -0.09 -0.32
CA TYR A 46 1.71 -0.94 -1.43
C TYR A 46 1.28 -2.40 -1.31
N ALA A 47 0.80 -2.85 -0.15
CA ALA A 47 0.44 -4.25 0.07
C ALA A 47 -0.68 -4.72 -0.89
N VAL A 48 -1.56 -3.82 -1.30
CA VAL A 48 -2.66 -4.12 -2.24
C VAL A 48 -2.17 -4.51 -3.64
N TYR A 49 -0.98 -4.05 -4.05
CA TYR A 49 -0.43 -4.36 -5.37
C TYR A 49 0.30 -5.71 -5.42
N VAL A 50 0.58 -6.33 -4.26
CA VAL A 50 1.42 -7.54 -4.20
C VAL A 50 0.82 -8.68 -5.03
N SER A 51 -0.49 -8.89 -4.93
CA SER A 51 -1.21 -9.93 -5.69
C SER A 51 -1.26 -9.65 -7.20
N ASP A 52 -1.24 -8.38 -7.59
CA ASP A 52 -1.34 -7.99 -9.00
C ASP A 52 -0.08 -8.33 -9.79
N TYR A 53 1.08 -8.34 -9.13
CA TYR A 53 2.36 -8.69 -9.75
C TYR A 53 2.72 -10.15 -9.58
N SER A 54 2.48 -10.72 -8.39
CA SER A 54 2.86 -12.10 -8.11
C SER A 54 2.16 -13.09 -9.04
N ARG A 55 0.94 -12.77 -9.52
CA ARG A 55 0.20 -13.60 -10.48
C ARG A 55 0.87 -13.76 -11.86
N TYR A 56 1.78 -12.85 -12.22
CA TYR A 56 2.52 -12.90 -13.49
C TYR A 56 3.85 -13.65 -13.36
N LEU A 57 4.25 -14.04 -12.15
CA LEU A 57 5.48 -14.79 -11.93
C LEU A 57 5.26 -16.29 -12.24
N PRO A 58 6.28 -16.98 -12.79
CA PRO A 58 6.21 -18.42 -12.96
C PRO A 58 5.97 -19.15 -11.63
N PRO A 59 5.26 -20.29 -11.63
CA PRO A 59 4.93 -21.03 -10.39
C PRO A 59 6.15 -21.48 -9.57
N GLY A 60 7.31 -21.67 -10.22
CA GLY A 60 8.53 -22.15 -9.58
C GLY A 60 9.39 -21.07 -8.89
N VAL A 61 8.98 -19.80 -8.92
CA VAL A 61 9.79 -18.73 -8.30
C VAL A 61 9.65 -18.80 -6.77
N SER A 62 10.80 -18.92 -6.08
CA SER A 62 10.81 -19.02 -4.62
C SER A 62 10.23 -17.76 -3.93
N ALA A 63 9.26 -17.94 -3.05
CA ALA A 63 8.62 -16.85 -2.30
C ALA A 63 9.61 -15.95 -1.56
N ARG A 64 10.64 -16.52 -0.92
CA ARG A 64 11.69 -15.75 -0.21
C ARG A 64 12.45 -14.80 -1.12
N ARG A 65 12.71 -15.19 -2.37
CA ARG A 65 13.40 -14.36 -3.35
C ARG A 65 12.51 -13.20 -3.80
N VAL A 66 11.23 -13.47 -4.07
CA VAL A 66 10.25 -12.43 -4.40
C VAL A 66 10.16 -11.42 -3.26
N ILE A 67 9.90 -11.89 -2.04
CA ILE A 67 9.83 -11.04 -0.84
C ILE A 67 11.13 -10.24 -0.65
N GLY A 68 12.29 -10.88 -0.74
CA GLY A 68 13.58 -10.24 -0.52
C GLY A 68 13.89 -9.12 -1.52
N TRP A 69 13.72 -9.38 -2.82
CA TRP A 69 13.99 -8.36 -3.84
C TRP A 69 12.96 -7.24 -3.86
N THR A 70 11.68 -7.55 -3.65
CA THR A 70 10.63 -6.54 -3.52
C THR A 70 10.85 -5.67 -2.30
N TYR A 71 11.17 -6.28 -1.14
CA TYR A 71 11.48 -5.55 0.09
C TYR A 71 12.72 -4.68 -0.08
N ALA A 72 13.81 -5.22 -0.63
CA ALA A 72 15.05 -4.45 -0.83
C ALA A 72 14.82 -3.25 -1.75
N GLY A 73 14.10 -3.42 -2.86
CA GLY A 73 13.80 -2.31 -3.77
C GLY A 73 12.92 -1.23 -3.12
N ALA A 74 11.82 -1.65 -2.47
CA ALA A 74 10.90 -0.72 -1.83
C ALA A 74 11.54 0.00 -0.63
N ALA A 75 12.19 -0.75 0.26
CA ALA A 75 12.84 -0.19 1.44
C ALA A 75 14.01 0.72 1.07
N LEU A 76 14.89 0.31 0.15
CA LEU A 76 16.06 1.13 -0.22
C LEU A 76 15.64 2.46 -0.84
N SER A 77 14.66 2.43 -1.74
CA SER A 77 14.15 3.66 -2.39
C SER A 77 13.41 4.56 -1.40
N ALA A 78 12.56 4.01 -0.53
CA ALA A 78 11.85 4.77 0.50
C ALA A 78 12.82 5.38 1.52
N ILE A 79 13.74 4.59 2.08
CA ILE A 79 14.73 5.06 3.06
C ILE A 79 15.54 6.21 2.47
N TRP A 80 16.04 6.05 1.24
CA TRP A 80 16.87 7.07 0.61
C TRP A 80 16.09 8.36 0.32
N LEU A 81 14.94 8.27 -0.35
CA LEU A 81 14.19 9.47 -0.77
C LEU A 81 13.47 10.15 0.40
N MET A 82 12.98 9.40 1.39
CA MET A 82 12.40 9.99 2.60
C MET A 82 13.48 10.68 3.45
N ALA A 83 14.67 10.10 3.57
CA ALA A 83 15.79 10.76 4.25
C ALA A 83 16.21 12.05 3.53
N LEU A 84 16.26 12.03 2.19
CA LEU A 84 16.53 13.23 1.40
C LEU A 84 15.44 14.30 1.60
N GLY A 85 14.16 13.92 1.57
CA GLY A 85 13.05 14.82 1.83
C GLY A 85 13.07 15.41 3.25
N ALA A 86 13.39 14.59 4.25
CA ALA A 86 13.56 15.05 5.63
C ALA A 86 14.74 16.01 5.77
N PHE A 87 15.85 15.75 5.06
CA PHE A 87 17.00 16.64 5.02
C PHE A 87 16.64 17.99 4.40
N PHE A 88 15.94 18.01 3.25
CA PHE A 88 15.40 19.24 2.68
C PHE A 88 14.48 19.98 3.66
N GLY A 89 13.59 19.27 4.33
CA GLY A 89 12.70 19.90 5.31
C GLY A 89 13.40 20.44 6.56
N SER A 90 14.63 19.98 6.84
CA SER A 90 15.46 20.53 7.93
C SER A 90 16.29 21.74 7.50
N ALA A 91 16.54 21.92 6.20
CA ALA A 91 17.55 22.86 5.69
C ALA A 91 16.98 23.96 4.79
N ILE A 92 15.73 23.84 4.33
CA ILE A 92 15.07 24.81 3.46
C ILE A 92 13.82 25.32 4.17
N GLU A 93 13.66 26.65 4.24
CA GLU A 93 12.42 27.26 4.72
C GLU A 93 11.25 26.96 3.76
N ALA A 94 10.14 26.45 4.30
CA ALA A 94 8.95 26.07 3.53
C ALA A 94 9.27 25.13 2.33
N PRO A 95 9.78 23.91 2.61
CA PRO A 95 10.22 22.98 1.56
C PRO A 95 9.06 22.57 0.64
N ASP A 96 9.31 22.54 -0.67
CA ASP A 96 8.42 21.98 -1.67
C ASP A 96 9.12 20.82 -2.39
N ALA A 97 8.41 19.71 -2.63
CA ALA A 97 9.03 18.51 -3.18
C ALA A 97 9.69 18.75 -4.55
N ILE A 98 9.06 19.54 -5.43
CA ILE A 98 9.59 19.82 -6.77
C ILE A 98 10.53 21.02 -6.71
N GLY A 99 10.12 22.09 -6.03
CA GLY A 99 10.88 23.32 -5.86
C GLY A 99 12.24 23.10 -5.21
N SER A 100 12.31 22.32 -4.12
CA SER A 100 13.57 22.02 -3.44
C SER A 100 14.53 21.21 -4.32
N ILE A 101 14.03 20.25 -5.11
CA ILE A 101 14.85 19.52 -6.10
C ILE A 101 15.38 20.48 -7.17
N GLN A 102 14.53 21.39 -7.66
CA GLN A 102 14.92 22.36 -8.68
C GLN A 102 15.97 23.33 -8.16
N GLN A 103 15.76 23.91 -6.98
CA GLN A 103 16.67 24.84 -6.33
C GLN A 103 18.05 24.20 -6.15
N VAL A 104 18.10 23.10 -5.40
CA VAL A 104 19.36 22.42 -5.06
C VAL A 104 20.07 21.89 -6.30
N GLY A 105 19.32 21.34 -7.26
CA GLY A 105 19.92 20.86 -8.49
C GLY A 105 20.52 21.99 -9.34
N ASN A 106 19.85 23.15 -9.40
CA ASN A 106 20.32 24.29 -10.19
C ASN A 106 21.55 24.98 -9.59
N GLU A 107 21.75 24.90 -8.27
CA GLU A 107 22.97 25.39 -7.61
C GLU A 107 24.22 24.62 -8.05
N MET A 108 24.07 23.32 -8.36
CA MET A 108 25.19 22.51 -8.84
C MET A 108 25.57 22.86 -10.28
N PHE A 109 24.59 22.88 -11.19
CA PHE A 109 24.74 23.40 -12.56
C PHE A 109 23.41 24.01 -13.02
N GLY A 110 23.46 25.18 -13.66
CA GLY A 110 22.26 25.85 -14.17
C GLY A 110 21.41 24.94 -15.07
N GLY A 111 20.14 24.73 -14.71
CA GLY A 111 19.18 23.89 -15.45
C GLY A 111 19.18 22.41 -15.05
N PHE A 112 20.12 21.93 -14.23
CA PHE A 112 20.15 20.54 -13.78
C PHE A 112 18.97 20.19 -12.87
N GLY A 113 18.54 21.10 -12.01
CA GLY A 113 17.37 20.89 -11.13
C GLY A 113 16.08 20.73 -11.93
N THR A 114 15.88 21.54 -12.97
CA THR A 114 14.75 21.38 -13.90
C THR A 114 14.80 20.02 -14.61
N PHE A 115 15.98 19.61 -15.08
CA PHE A 115 16.17 18.29 -15.67
C PHE A 115 15.86 17.16 -14.67
N ALA A 116 16.28 17.28 -13.42
CA ALA A 116 15.99 16.32 -12.35
C ALA A 116 14.49 16.21 -12.05
N ALA A 117 13.76 17.32 -12.06
CA ALA A 117 12.31 17.31 -11.95
C ALA A 117 11.66 16.60 -13.16
N VAL A 118 12.05 16.94 -14.39
CA VAL A 118 11.48 16.35 -15.61
C VAL A 118 11.76 14.85 -15.73
N ILE A 119 12.96 14.39 -15.37
CA ILE A 119 13.30 12.95 -15.44
C ILE A 119 12.57 12.11 -14.39
N SER A 120 11.90 12.73 -13.41
CA SER A 120 11.01 12.04 -12.46
C SER A 120 9.63 11.72 -13.06
N VAL A 121 9.23 12.45 -14.11
CA VAL A 121 7.91 12.31 -14.75
C VAL A 121 7.63 10.88 -15.23
N PRO A 122 8.56 10.17 -15.92
CA PRO A 122 8.32 8.77 -16.30
C PRO A 122 8.04 7.84 -15.10
N ALA A 123 8.68 8.06 -13.95
CA ALA A 123 8.43 7.26 -12.76
C ALA A 123 7.05 7.56 -12.16
N LEU A 124 6.66 8.84 -12.10
CA LEU A 124 5.33 9.27 -11.67
C LEU A 124 4.24 8.71 -12.60
N LEU A 125 4.44 8.80 -13.92
CA LEU A 125 3.53 8.22 -14.91
C LEU A 125 3.39 6.71 -14.75
N SER A 126 4.51 6.01 -14.48
CA SER A 126 4.49 4.57 -14.24
C SER A 126 3.65 4.21 -13.01
N ILE A 127 3.85 4.91 -11.89
CA ILE A 127 3.07 4.72 -10.66
C ILE A 127 1.59 5.06 -10.86
N MET A 128 1.28 6.15 -11.56
CA MET A 128 -0.10 6.53 -11.86
C MET A 128 -0.79 5.49 -12.77
N ALA A 129 -0.07 4.95 -13.75
CA ALA A 129 -0.60 3.88 -14.60
C ALA A 129 -0.96 2.63 -13.78
N ILE A 130 -0.12 2.26 -12.80
CA ILE A 130 -0.38 1.14 -11.89
C ILE A 130 -1.61 1.42 -11.03
N ASN A 131 -1.74 2.62 -10.47
CA ASN A 131 -2.89 3.02 -9.65
C ASN A 131 -4.20 2.96 -10.43
N LEU A 132 -4.22 3.50 -11.65
CA LEU A 132 -5.41 3.46 -12.52
C LEU A 132 -5.76 2.02 -12.93
N TYR A 133 -4.76 1.20 -13.20
CA TYR A 133 -4.98 -0.21 -13.54
C TYR A 133 -5.52 -1.01 -12.35
N GLY A 134 -4.94 -0.86 -11.15
CA GLY A 134 -5.40 -1.52 -9.93
C GLY A 134 -6.81 -1.08 -9.52
N ALA A 135 -7.11 0.22 -9.65
CA ALA A 135 -8.45 0.74 -9.44
C ALA A 135 -9.46 0.15 -10.44
N MET A 136 -9.07 -0.02 -11.72
CA MET A 136 -9.90 -0.66 -12.73
C MET A 136 -10.16 -2.13 -12.41
N LEU A 137 -9.14 -2.89 -12.01
CA LEU A 137 -9.32 -4.29 -11.60
C LEU A 137 -10.25 -4.39 -10.39
N THR A 138 -10.04 -3.57 -9.37
CA THR A 138 -10.87 -3.56 -8.16
C THR A 138 -12.32 -3.21 -8.49
N GLY A 139 -12.55 -2.20 -9.32
CA GLY A 139 -13.89 -1.81 -9.78
C GLY A 139 -14.55 -2.89 -10.62
N ALA A 140 -13.81 -3.53 -11.53
CA ALA A 140 -14.31 -4.64 -12.32
C ALA A 140 -14.70 -5.83 -11.43
N SER A 141 -13.86 -6.22 -10.46
CA SER A 141 -14.17 -7.28 -9.50
C SER A 141 -15.39 -6.96 -8.63
N ALA A 142 -15.55 -5.69 -8.22
CA ALA A 142 -16.72 -5.25 -7.46
C ALA A 142 -18.01 -5.39 -8.27
N VAL A 143 -17.99 -5.02 -9.56
CA VAL A 143 -19.15 -5.17 -10.44
C VAL A 143 -19.40 -6.64 -10.81
N ASP A 144 -18.34 -7.42 -11.01
CA ASP A 144 -18.42 -8.86 -11.33
C ASP A 144 -19.21 -9.64 -10.27
N GLY A 145 -19.09 -9.25 -9.00
CA GLY A 145 -19.86 -9.82 -7.89
C GLY A 145 -21.38 -9.65 -8.00
N PHE A 146 -21.86 -8.65 -8.76
CA PHE A 146 -23.30 -8.45 -9.03
C PHE A 146 -23.69 -8.86 -10.44
N ARG A 147 -22.79 -8.71 -11.40
CA ARG A 147 -23.01 -9.00 -12.81
C ARG A 147 -21.71 -9.42 -13.46
N GLN A 148 -21.67 -10.67 -13.93
CA GLN A 148 -20.50 -11.21 -14.61
C GLN A 148 -19.99 -10.28 -15.72
N ILE A 149 -18.72 -9.89 -15.59
CA ILE A 149 -17.98 -9.09 -16.57
C ILE A 149 -17.06 -10.01 -17.35
N LYS A 150 -17.18 -9.99 -18.68
CA LYS A 150 -16.20 -10.63 -19.55
C LYS A 150 -14.92 -9.77 -19.60
N PRO A 151 -13.76 -10.28 -19.15
CA PRO A 151 -12.53 -9.51 -19.09
C PRO A 151 -11.93 -9.32 -20.49
N THR A 152 -12.44 -8.35 -21.24
CA THR A 152 -11.94 -8.00 -22.59
C THR A 152 -10.99 -6.80 -22.56
N VAL A 153 -10.12 -6.67 -23.55
CA VAL A 153 -9.22 -5.50 -23.70
C VAL A 153 -10.02 -4.20 -23.75
N ARG A 154 -11.16 -4.19 -24.46
CA ARG A 154 -12.06 -3.02 -24.52
C ARG A 154 -12.60 -2.64 -23.15
N ALA A 155 -13.09 -3.61 -22.37
CA ALA A 155 -13.58 -3.36 -21.02
C ALA A 155 -12.49 -2.77 -20.12
N ARG A 156 -11.24 -3.26 -20.23
CA ARG A 156 -10.10 -2.72 -19.49
C ARG A 156 -9.78 -1.28 -19.87
N ILE A 157 -9.71 -0.97 -21.17
CA ILE A 157 -9.42 0.39 -21.65
C ILE A 157 -10.51 1.36 -21.18
N ILE A 158 -11.78 0.99 -21.36
CA ILE A 158 -12.91 1.83 -20.92
C ILE A 158 -12.86 2.06 -19.41
N GLY A 159 -12.65 1.00 -18.62
CA GLY A 159 -12.55 1.11 -17.16
C GLY A 159 -11.42 2.05 -16.72
N ILE A 160 -10.24 1.94 -17.34
CA ILE A 160 -9.10 2.83 -17.05
C ILE A 160 -9.44 4.28 -17.41
N VAL A 161 -10.02 4.53 -18.58
CA VAL A 161 -10.37 5.90 -19.02
C VAL A 161 -11.43 6.52 -18.10
N VAL A 162 -12.45 5.75 -17.70
CA VAL A 162 -13.50 6.23 -16.79
C VAL A 162 -12.90 6.60 -15.43
N ILE A 163 -12.07 5.72 -14.86
CA ILE A 163 -11.42 6.00 -13.57
C ILE A 163 -10.47 7.19 -13.68
N ALA A 164 -9.69 7.29 -14.76
CA ALA A 164 -8.81 8.42 -14.99
C ALA A 164 -9.59 9.74 -15.08
N ALA A 165 -10.73 9.75 -15.77
CA ALA A 165 -11.59 10.92 -15.87
C ALA A 165 -12.18 11.31 -14.50
N ILE A 166 -12.62 10.35 -13.70
CA ILE A 166 -13.13 10.59 -12.34
C ILE A 166 -12.02 11.17 -11.45
N VAL A 167 -10.86 10.53 -11.42
CA VAL A 167 -9.71 10.97 -10.61
C VAL A 167 -9.25 12.36 -11.04
N TYR A 168 -9.19 12.63 -12.34
CA TYR A 168 -8.84 13.95 -12.87
C TYR A 168 -9.88 15.02 -12.49
N ALA A 169 -11.17 14.72 -12.60
CA ALA A 169 -12.23 15.63 -12.19
C ALA A 169 -12.16 15.96 -10.70
N ILE A 170 -11.92 14.93 -9.85
CA ILE A 170 -11.71 15.13 -8.41
C ILE A 170 -10.46 16.00 -8.18
N ALA A 171 -9.36 15.71 -8.85
CA ALA A 171 -8.11 16.46 -8.70
C ALA A 171 -8.28 17.96 -9.02
N LEU A 172 -9.08 18.32 -10.04
CA LEU A 172 -9.39 19.72 -10.37
C LEU A 172 -10.23 20.43 -9.30
N THR A 173 -10.94 19.69 -8.45
CA THR A 173 -11.77 20.25 -7.37
C THR A 173 -11.03 20.36 -6.03
N ILE A 174 -9.82 19.82 -5.92
CA ILE A 174 -9.02 19.88 -4.70
C ILE A 174 -8.37 21.27 -4.59
N PRO A 175 -8.64 22.06 -3.53
CA PRO A 175 -8.00 23.36 -3.31
C PRO A 175 -6.48 23.24 -3.08
N GLU A 176 -5.69 24.25 -3.46
CA GLU A 176 -4.22 24.24 -3.28
C GLU A 176 -3.77 24.15 -1.81
N ASN A 177 -4.58 24.69 -0.90
CA ASN A 177 -4.43 24.68 0.55
C ASN A 177 -5.01 23.42 1.23
N TYR A 178 -5.42 22.41 0.45
CA TYR A 178 -5.97 21.14 0.96
C TYR A 178 -4.91 20.17 1.50
N LEU A 179 -3.61 20.49 1.43
CA LEU A 179 -2.53 19.56 1.79
C LEU A 179 -2.69 18.93 3.19
N SER A 180 -3.18 19.71 4.17
CA SER A 180 -3.51 19.20 5.51
C SER A 180 -4.68 18.22 5.50
N SER A 181 -5.76 18.55 4.78
CA SER A 181 -6.91 17.66 4.59
C SER A 181 -6.56 16.40 3.78
N PHE A 182 -5.64 16.49 2.82
CA PHE A 182 -5.10 15.36 2.08
C PHE A 182 -4.31 14.42 2.99
N ASN A 183 -3.42 14.97 3.83
CA ASN A 183 -2.69 14.16 4.81
C ASN A 183 -3.63 13.45 5.78
N ASN A 184 -4.66 14.12 6.28
CA ASN A 184 -5.69 13.49 7.11
C ASN A 184 -6.45 12.39 6.36
N PHE A 185 -6.80 12.62 5.09
CA PHE A 185 -7.46 11.62 4.26
C PHE A 185 -6.59 10.37 4.10
N VAL A 186 -5.30 10.54 3.78
CA VAL A 186 -4.34 9.44 3.66
C VAL A 186 -4.16 8.70 4.99
N LEU A 187 -4.04 9.43 6.11
CA LEU A 187 -3.97 8.82 7.45
C LEU A 187 -5.24 8.03 7.79
N MET A 188 -6.42 8.56 7.46
CA MET A 188 -7.67 7.84 7.65
C MET A 188 -7.70 6.54 6.83
N MET A 189 -7.33 6.60 5.54
CA MET A 189 -7.22 5.40 4.72
C MET A 189 -6.25 4.39 5.32
N LEU A 190 -5.12 4.84 5.84
CA LEU A 190 -4.15 3.99 6.53
C LEU A 190 -4.76 3.28 7.74
N TYR A 191 -5.51 4.00 8.57
CA TYR A 191 -6.21 3.40 9.71
C TYR A 191 -7.17 2.29 9.27
N PHE A 192 -7.87 2.43 8.15
CA PHE A 192 -8.71 1.35 7.62
C PHE A 192 -7.90 0.17 7.09
N LEU A 193 -6.70 0.40 6.54
CA LEU A 193 -5.85 -0.65 5.99
C LEU A 193 -5.10 -1.46 7.06
N ILE A 194 -4.71 -0.85 8.17
CA ILE A 194 -4.00 -1.51 9.27
C ILE A 194 -4.67 -2.84 9.73
N PRO A 195 -5.93 -2.84 10.19
CA PRO A 195 -6.59 -4.06 10.64
C PRO A 195 -6.82 -5.04 9.49
N TRP A 196 -7.08 -4.55 8.27
CA TRP A 196 -7.20 -5.40 7.07
C TRP A 196 -5.90 -6.14 6.79
N THR A 197 -4.76 -5.45 6.79
CA THR A 197 -3.44 -6.02 6.56
C THR A 197 -3.12 -7.08 7.61
N ALA A 198 -3.38 -6.81 8.89
CA ALA A 198 -3.13 -7.78 9.95
C ALA A 198 -3.95 -9.07 9.78
N VAL A 199 -5.25 -8.96 9.50
CA VAL A 199 -6.11 -10.14 9.26
C VAL A 199 -5.59 -10.96 8.07
N ASN A 200 -5.29 -10.30 6.94
CA ASN A 200 -4.79 -10.98 5.74
C ASN A 200 -3.42 -11.65 5.97
N LEU A 201 -2.49 -10.98 6.64
CA LEU A 201 -1.16 -11.54 6.93
C LEU A 201 -1.25 -12.73 7.88
N VAL A 202 -2.08 -12.64 8.93
CA VAL A 202 -2.26 -13.76 9.86
C VAL A 202 -2.93 -14.94 9.18
N ASP A 203 -3.96 -14.71 8.37
CA ASP A 203 -4.59 -15.77 7.57
C ASP A 203 -3.57 -16.45 6.65
N PHE A 204 -2.89 -15.64 5.84
CA PHE A 204 -1.99 -16.14 4.81
C PHE A 204 -0.76 -16.85 5.37
N TYR A 205 -0.09 -16.30 6.39
CA TYR A 205 1.17 -16.85 6.89
C TYR A 205 1.02 -17.82 8.06
N PHE A 206 0.04 -17.62 8.94
CA PHE A 206 -0.08 -18.40 10.18
C PHE A 206 -1.21 -19.43 10.14
N VAL A 207 -2.37 -19.08 9.58
CA VAL A 207 -3.56 -19.94 9.59
C VAL A 207 -3.52 -20.93 8.42
N ARG A 208 -3.59 -20.42 7.18
CA ARG A 208 -3.72 -21.22 5.95
C ARG A 208 -2.40 -21.47 5.23
N ARG A 209 -1.37 -20.70 5.56
CA ARG A 209 0.01 -20.88 5.04
C ARG A 209 0.07 -20.90 3.50
N GLY A 210 -0.76 -20.09 2.85
CA GLY A 210 -0.84 -20.02 1.38
C GLY A 210 -1.68 -21.11 0.71
N HIS A 211 -2.31 -22.03 1.45
CA HIS A 211 -3.13 -23.10 0.86
C HIS A 211 -4.60 -22.72 0.91
N TYR A 212 -5.22 -22.55 -0.27
CA TYR A 212 -6.60 -22.11 -0.42
C TYR A 212 -7.32 -22.96 -1.45
N ALA A 213 -8.58 -23.33 -1.16
CA ALA A 213 -9.51 -23.84 -2.17
C ALA A 213 -9.96 -22.69 -3.08
N ILE A 214 -9.22 -22.42 -4.16
CA ILE A 214 -9.43 -21.26 -5.03
C ILE A 214 -10.84 -21.26 -5.65
N THR A 215 -11.35 -22.42 -6.09
CA THR A 215 -12.67 -22.49 -6.73
C THR A 215 -13.80 -22.14 -5.78
N ASP A 216 -13.62 -22.41 -4.49
CA ASP A 216 -14.60 -22.13 -3.45
C ASP A 216 -14.67 -20.65 -3.05
N ILE A 217 -13.66 -19.83 -3.39
CA ILE A 217 -13.69 -18.37 -3.20
C ILE A 217 -14.81 -17.74 -4.05
N PHE A 218 -15.10 -18.32 -5.21
CA PHE A 218 -16.11 -17.82 -6.14
C PHE A 218 -17.51 -18.44 -5.90
N LYS A 219 -17.64 -19.36 -4.94
CA LYS A 219 -18.91 -20.03 -4.62
C LYS A 219 -19.54 -19.38 -3.38
N PRO A 220 -20.75 -18.80 -3.48
CA PRO A 220 -21.43 -18.21 -2.31
C PRO A 220 -21.62 -19.19 -1.14
N HIS A 221 -21.73 -20.49 -1.45
CA HIS A 221 -21.89 -21.58 -0.47
C HIS A 221 -20.63 -22.47 -0.38
N GLY A 222 -19.45 -21.95 -0.77
CA GLY A 222 -18.17 -22.65 -0.58
C GLY A 222 -17.73 -22.66 0.89
N ILE A 223 -16.60 -23.29 1.18
CA ILE A 223 -16.08 -23.42 2.56
C ILE A 223 -15.87 -22.09 3.30
N TYR A 224 -15.69 -20.99 2.56
CA TYR A 224 -15.49 -19.65 3.13
C TYR A 224 -16.79 -18.91 3.45
N GLY A 225 -17.93 -19.39 2.91
CA GLY A 225 -19.23 -18.74 2.98
C GLY A 225 -19.26 -17.34 2.35
N LEU A 226 -20.41 -16.68 2.45
CA LEU A 226 -20.61 -15.29 1.97
C LEU A 226 -19.89 -14.25 2.83
N TRP A 227 -19.84 -14.47 4.15
CA TRP A 227 -19.28 -13.52 5.11
C TRP A 227 -18.33 -14.23 6.06
N SER A 228 -17.05 -13.91 5.97
CA SER A 228 -16.05 -14.36 6.94
C SER A 228 -16.20 -13.58 8.25
N TRP A 229 -17.17 -13.97 9.08
CA TRP A 229 -17.46 -13.30 10.35
C TRP A 229 -16.24 -13.20 11.25
N ARG A 230 -15.34 -14.20 11.21
CA ARG A 230 -14.08 -14.22 11.97
C ARG A 230 -13.16 -13.08 11.55
N GLY A 231 -13.05 -12.83 10.24
CA GLY A 231 -12.30 -11.71 9.69
C GLY A 231 -12.92 -10.37 10.04
N LEU A 232 -14.23 -10.23 9.88
CA LEU A 232 -14.97 -8.99 10.16
C LEU A 232 -14.92 -8.60 11.63
N VAL A 233 -15.08 -9.57 12.55
CA VAL A 233 -14.98 -9.33 13.99
C VAL A 233 -13.55 -8.94 14.36
N ALA A 234 -12.54 -9.65 13.86
CA ALA A 234 -11.15 -9.30 14.12
C ALA A 234 -10.79 -7.89 13.61
N TYR A 235 -11.25 -7.55 12.41
CA TYR A 235 -11.10 -6.22 11.81
C TYR A 235 -11.76 -5.14 12.70
N ALA A 236 -13.02 -5.35 13.08
CA ALA A 236 -13.77 -4.39 13.89
C ALA A 236 -13.14 -4.21 15.27
N VAL A 237 -12.75 -5.29 15.94
CA VAL A 237 -12.11 -5.23 17.26
C VAL A 237 -10.79 -4.45 17.19
N GLY A 238 -9.94 -4.76 16.22
CA GLY A 238 -8.68 -4.02 16.06
C GLY A 238 -8.89 -2.56 15.67
N PHE A 239 -9.85 -2.28 14.79
CA PHE A 239 -10.21 -0.92 14.38
C PHE A 239 -10.68 -0.07 15.58
N PHE A 240 -11.61 -0.59 16.38
CA PHE A 240 -12.10 0.14 17.55
C PHE A 240 -11.05 0.25 18.65
N ALA A 241 -10.21 -0.76 18.82
CA ALA A 241 -9.17 -0.75 19.85
C ALA A 241 -8.01 0.21 19.54
N MET A 242 -7.73 0.49 18.26
CA MET A 242 -6.71 1.47 17.88
C MET A 242 -7.22 2.92 17.94
N MET A 243 -8.54 3.17 17.87
CA MET A 243 -9.10 4.55 17.86
C MET A 243 -8.62 5.44 19.02
N PRO A 244 -8.46 4.95 20.27
CA PRO A 244 -7.96 5.78 21.36
C PRO A 244 -6.53 6.29 21.16
N PHE A 245 -5.76 5.71 20.24
CA PHE A 245 -4.36 6.00 19.97
C PHE A 245 -4.13 6.71 18.63
N ILE A 246 -5.21 7.09 17.94
CA ILE A 246 -5.14 7.84 16.70
C ILE A 246 -4.84 9.32 17.00
N THR A 247 -3.95 9.90 16.19
CA THR A 247 -3.64 11.33 16.20
C THR A 247 -3.78 11.88 14.79
N THR A 248 -4.79 12.71 14.58
CA THR A 248 -5.00 13.50 13.36
C THR A 248 -5.04 15.00 13.69
N SER A 249 -5.12 15.86 12.68
CA SER A 249 -5.17 17.30 12.94
C SER A 249 -6.46 17.77 13.65
N PHE A 250 -7.52 16.95 13.63
CA PHE A 250 -8.84 17.29 14.17
C PHE A 250 -9.28 16.36 15.31
N PHE A 251 -8.59 15.23 15.50
CA PHE A 251 -8.93 14.25 16.52
C PHE A 251 -7.66 13.70 17.16
N GLU A 252 -7.60 13.79 18.48
CA GLU A 252 -6.54 13.20 19.28
C GLU A 252 -7.19 12.31 20.34
N GLY A 253 -6.95 11.00 20.24
CA GLY A 253 -7.54 10.02 21.13
C GLY A 253 -7.00 10.13 22.57
N PRO A 254 -7.77 9.65 23.58
CA PRO A 254 -7.35 9.73 24.98
C PRO A 254 -6.05 8.96 25.28
N GLY A 255 -5.79 7.87 24.57
CA GLY A 255 -4.53 7.11 24.66
C GLY A 255 -3.36 7.85 24.04
N ALA A 256 -3.58 8.53 22.90
CA ALA A 256 -2.58 9.40 22.28
C ALA A 256 -2.19 10.58 23.20
N LYS A 257 -3.19 11.23 23.83
CA LYS A 257 -2.97 12.29 24.83
C LYS A 257 -2.13 11.81 26.01
N ALA A 258 -2.42 10.61 26.51
CA ALA A 258 -1.70 10.04 27.64
C ALA A 258 -0.21 9.76 27.36
N ILE A 259 0.17 9.57 26.09
CA ILE A 259 1.57 9.33 25.67
C ILE A 259 2.25 10.57 25.09
N GLY A 260 1.66 11.76 25.27
CA GLY A 260 2.23 13.03 24.82
C GLY A 260 1.99 13.35 23.33
N GLY A 261 0.91 12.83 22.73
CA GLY A 261 0.46 13.16 21.38
C GLY A 261 1.02 12.27 20.27
N GLY A 262 1.71 11.17 20.59
CA GLY A 262 2.17 10.19 19.61
C GLY A 262 1.05 9.36 19.00
N ASP A 263 1.23 8.92 17.75
CA ASP A 263 0.34 7.95 17.09
C ASP A 263 0.94 6.54 17.18
N ILE A 264 0.35 5.70 18.04
CA ILE A 264 0.69 4.27 18.16
C ILE A 264 -0.45 3.36 17.70
N SER A 265 -1.46 3.92 17.04
CA SER A 265 -2.65 3.20 16.58
C SER A 265 -2.30 2.04 15.67
N PHE A 266 -1.29 2.19 14.81
CA PHE A 266 -0.83 1.14 13.91
C PHE A 266 -0.39 -0.13 14.65
N ALA A 267 0.35 0.01 15.76
CA ALA A 267 0.87 -1.13 16.51
C ALA A 267 -0.28 -1.87 17.21
N VAL A 268 -1.19 -1.11 17.82
CA VAL A 268 -2.37 -1.64 18.49
C VAL A 268 -3.31 -2.34 17.49
N GLY A 269 -3.59 -1.68 16.37
CA GLY A 269 -4.47 -2.20 15.32
C GLY A 269 -3.91 -3.45 14.67
N LEU A 270 -2.61 -3.48 14.33
CA LEU A 270 -1.96 -4.66 13.77
C LEU A 270 -1.99 -5.84 14.76
N PHE A 271 -1.58 -5.59 16.01
CA PHE A 271 -1.48 -6.63 17.01
C PHE A 271 -2.85 -7.21 17.37
N LEU A 272 -3.83 -6.38 17.71
CA LEU A 272 -5.13 -6.86 18.16
C LEU A 272 -5.95 -7.51 17.05
N SER A 273 -5.95 -6.94 15.83
CA SER A 273 -6.62 -7.59 14.69
C SER A 273 -6.03 -8.97 14.41
N GLY A 274 -4.69 -9.06 14.41
CA GLY A 274 -3.99 -10.31 14.16
C GLY A 274 -4.24 -11.37 15.24
N VAL A 275 -4.13 -10.99 16.52
CA VAL A 275 -4.36 -11.91 17.66
C VAL A 275 -5.81 -12.38 17.69
N VAL A 276 -6.78 -11.47 17.56
CA VAL A 276 -8.20 -11.84 17.56
C VAL A 276 -8.52 -12.75 16.39
N TYR A 277 -8.02 -12.44 15.19
CA TYR A 277 -8.21 -13.31 14.04
C TYR A 277 -7.63 -14.71 14.25
N TRP A 278 -6.39 -14.77 14.75
CA TRP A 278 -5.74 -16.03 15.08
C TRP A 278 -6.54 -16.84 16.11
N LEU A 279 -7.05 -16.20 17.17
CA LEU A 279 -7.88 -16.84 18.19
C LEU A 279 -9.20 -17.39 17.62
N LEU A 280 -9.89 -16.60 16.79
CA LEU A 280 -11.16 -17.00 16.18
C LEU A 280 -11.01 -18.13 15.16
N THR A 281 -9.82 -18.28 14.56
CA THR A 281 -9.52 -19.31 13.55
C THR A 281 -8.91 -20.59 14.12
N ARG A 282 -8.67 -20.69 15.43
CA ARG A 282 -8.11 -21.93 16.05
C ARG A 282 -9.04 -23.13 15.89
N ASN A 283 -10.33 -22.90 15.83
CA ASN A 283 -11.37 -23.93 15.69
C ASN A 283 -11.82 -24.08 14.23
N LEU A 284 -10.93 -23.86 13.25
CA LEU A 284 -11.19 -24.24 11.87
C LEU A 284 -11.11 -25.76 11.73
N ASP A 285 -12.05 -26.33 10.98
CA ASP A 285 -11.99 -27.72 10.55
C ASP A 285 -10.94 -27.86 9.44
N ARG A 286 -9.73 -28.23 9.84
CA ARG A 286 -8.60 -28.36 8.91
C ARG A 286 -8.75 -29.55 7.96
N GLU A 287 -9.50 -30.57 8.34
CA GLU A 287 -9.72 -31.74 7.49
C GLU A 287 -10.68 -31.40 6.36
N ALA A 288 -11.79 -30.73 6.69
CA ALA A 288 -12.73 -30.24 5.69
C ALA A 288 -12.06 -29.26 4.71
N GLU A 289 -11.23 -28.34 5.21
CA GLU A 289 -10.50 -27.40 4.37
C GLU A 289 -9.48 -28.09 3.46
N ALA A 290 -8.72 -29.07 3.99
CA ALA A 290 -7.78 -29.84 3.18
C ALA A 290 -8.48 -30.61 2.05
N ALA A 291 -9.63 -31.23 2.35
CA ALA A 291 -10.44 -31.91 1.34
C ALA A 291 -10.93 -30.95 0.24
N ALA A 292 -11.40 -29.76 0.63
CA ALA A 292 -11.84 -28.74 -0.33
C ALA A 292 -10.68 -28.21 -1.19
N ILE A 293 -9.48 -28.06 -0.62
CA ILE A 293 -8.27 -27.67 -1.37
C ILE A 293 -7.98 -28.71 -2.47
N THR A 294 -7.96 -30.00 -2.14
CA THR A 294 -7.70 -31.06 -3.13
C THR A 294 -8.77 -31.11 -4.22
N ILE A 295 -10.05 -30.91 -3.86
CA ILE A 295 -11.14 -30.81 -4.85
C ILE A 295 -10.89 -29.62 -5.77
N SER A 296 -10.59 -28.45 -5.21
CA SER A 296 -10.31 -27.24 -5.97
C SER A 296 -9.12 -27.43 -6.92
N GLU A 297 -8.03 -28.06 -6.49
CA GLU A 297 -6.87 -28.35 -7.35
C GLU A 297 -7.27 -29.24 -8.53
N SER A 298 -8.10 -30.27 -8.30
CA SER A 298 -8.59 -31.15 -9.36
C SER A 298 -9.50 -30.42 -10.36
N GLU A 299 -10.31 -29.47 -9.90
CA GLU A 299 -11.16 -28.63 -10.75
C GLU A 299 -10.32 -27.70 -11.63
N LEU A 300 -9.28 -27.09 -11.07
CA LEU A 300 -8.37 -26.20 -11.80
C LEU A 300 -7.62 -26.93 -12.90
N VAL A 301 -7.08 -28.13 -12.63
CA VAL A 301 -6.41 -28.94 -13.65
C VAL A 301 -7.35 -29.27 -14.81
N LYS A 302 -8.62 -29.58 -14.52
CA LYS A 302 -9.62 -29.83 -15.58
C LYS A 302 -9.85 -28.59 -16.45
N LEU A 303 -9.97 -27.41 -15.83
CA LEU A 303 -10.15 -26.15 -16.54
C LEU A 303 -8.95 -25.83 -17.44
N GLU A 304 -7.72 -26.01 -16.94
CA GLU A 304 -6.50 -25.83 -17.74
C GLU A 304 -6.46 -26.77 -18.94
N THR A 305 -6.77 -28.06 -18.75
CA THR A 305 -6.78 -29.03 -19.85
C THR A 305 -7.85 -28.75 -20.90
N ALA A 306 -9.00 -28.18 -20.49
CA ALA A 306 -10.10 -27.84 -21.40
C ALA A 306 -9.79 -26.62 -22.29
N ASP A 307 -8.93 -25.70 -21.83
CA ASP A 307 -8.52 -24.50 -22.58
C ASP A 307 -7.32 -24.75 -23.52
N THR A 308 -6.62 -25.89 -23.41
CA THR A 308 -5.60 -26.29 -24.39
C THR A 308 -6.24 -26.81 -25.68
N PRO A 309 -6.08 -26.14 -26.84
CA PRO A 309 -6.57 -26.68 -28.10
C PRO A 309 -5.82 -27.98 -28.41
N SER A 310 -6.53 -29.08 -28.65
CA SER A 310 -5.95 -30.30 -29.20
C SER A 310 -5.19 -29.96 -30.49
N SER A 311 -3.87 -30.13 -30.51
CA SER A 311 -3.10 -29.95 -31.75
C SER A 311 -3.66 -30.92 -32.80
N PRO A 312 -3.99 -30.45 -34.01
CA PRO A 312 -4.38 -31.37 -35.07
C PRO A 312 -3.17 -32.24 -35.41
N SER A 313 -3.33 -33.56 -35.22
CA SER A 313 -2.43 -34.62 -35.68
C SER A 313 -2.40 -34.69 -37.20
#